data_AF-X1NWK2-F1
#
_entry.id   AF-X1NWK2-F1
#
_cell.length_a   1.000
_cell.length_b   1.000
_cell.length_c   1.000
_cell.angle_alpha   90.00
_cell.angle_beta   90.00
_cell.angle_gamma   90.00
#
_symmetry.space_group_name_H-M   'P 1'
#
loop_
_entity.id
_entity.type
_entity.pdbx_description
1 polymer ?
#
loop_
_entity_poly.entity_id
_entity_poly.type
_entity_poly.pdbx_seq_one_letter_code
_entity_poly.pdbx_strand_id
1 'polypeptide(L)'
;MVSKKLEIEPGQFVAVFGPGAMGQMMVQLAKSIGAGKVVLIGTRDYRLEMGKENGADYIFNTRDKNSKYYVADLKKAISDLTDGKLADRAIVPTSSNDAFEQAIDVTGNCAILVHFGLPSEDDIIHVPALSFHTMDKQVRAAWLAPLSWPTAIRCMAEGLVNVEALLTHKYPLEDTEK
;
A
#
# COMPACT_ATOMS: atom_id res chain seq x y z
N MET A 1 4.14 2.09 -14.71
CA MET A 1 3.45 2.68 -13.53
C MET A 1 3.05 1.54 -12.61
N VAL A 2 3.22 1.70 -11.29
CA VAL A 2 2.93 0.65 -10.30
C VAL A 2 1.48 0.17 -10.35
N SER A 3 0.52 1.08 -10.57
CA SER A 3 -0.90 0.74 -10.76
C SER A 3 -1.15 -0.26 -11.89
N LYS A 4 -0.46 -0.13 -13.03
CA LYS A 4 -0.56 -1.11 -14.13
C LYS A 4 -0.04 -2.49 -13.76
N LYS A 5 0.94 -2.57 -12.85
CA LYS A 5 1.46 -3.85 -12.35
C LYS A 5 0.51 -4.48 -11.33
N LEU A 6 -0.33 -3.71 -10.64
CA LEU A 6 -1.33 -4.26 -9.73
C LEU A 6 -2.52 -4.84 -10.47
N GLU A 7 -2.88 -4.34 -11.66
CA GLU A 7 -4.10 -4.79 -12.37
C GLU A 7 -5.31 -4.72 -11.42
N ILE A 8 -5.50 -3.56 -10.78
CA ILE A 8 -6.67 -3.32 -9.92
C ILE A 8 -7.91 -3.31 -10.80
N GLU A 9 -8.89 -4.11 -10.44
CA GLU A 9 -10.22 -4.12 -11.07
C GLU A 9 -11.27 -3.44 -10.19
N PRO A 10 -12.33 -2.86 -10.78
CA PRO A 10 -13.40 -2.25 -10.02
C PRO A 10 -14.00 -3.19 -8.97
N GLY A 11 -14.15 -2.69 -7.74
CA GLY A 11 -14.75 -3.44 -6.63
C GLY A 11 -13.77 -4.27 -5.79
N GLN A 12 -12.52 -4.43 -6.22
CA GLN A 12 -11.51 -5.19 -5.46
C GLN A 12 -11.12 -4.52 -4.15
N PHE A 13 -10.73 -5.35 -3.17
CA PHE A 13 -10.18 -4.94 -1.89
C PHE A 13 -8.65 -4.83 -1.99
N VAL A 14 -8.12 -3.62 -1.76
CA VAL A 14 -6.69 -3.31 -1.92
C VAL A 14 -6.04 -3.00 -0.58
N ALA A 15 -4.96 -3.70 -0.25
CA ALA A 15 -4.13 -3.44 0.91
C ALA A 15 -2.90 -2.59 0.54
N VAL A 16 -2.68 -1.47 1.24
CA VAL A 16 -1.53 -0.58 1.06
C VAL A 16 -0.68 -0.62 2.32
N PHE A 17 0.60 -0.99 2.19
CA PHE A 17 1.52 -1.12 3.32
C PHE A 17 2.52 0.04 3.39
N GLY A 18 2.43 0.83 4.46
CA GLY A 18 3.34 1.95 4.72
C GLY A 18 2.66 3.30 4.48
N PRO A 19 2.32 4.07 5.52
CA PRO A 19 1.58 5.32 5.40
C PRO A 19 2.47 6.52 5.05
N GLY A 20 3.65 6.29 4.47
CA GLY A 20 4.52 7.37 3.94
C GLY A 20 3.96 7.96 2.65
N ALA A 21 4.63 8.99 2.10
CA ALA A 21 4.15 9.72 0.92
C ALA A 21 3.72 8.80 -0.25
N MET A 22 4.49 7.76 -0.54
CA MET A 22 4.14 6.78 -1.58
C MET A 22 2.86 6.01 -1.26
N GLY A 23 2.68 5.49 -0.04
CA GLY A 23 1.46 4.78 0.33
C GLY A 23 0.22 5.67 0.27
N GLN A 24 0.37 6.93 0.63
CA GLN A 24 -0.70 7.93 0.56
C GLN A 24 -1.14 8.19 -0.89
N MET A 25 -0.18 8.36 -1.81
CA MET A 25 -0.48 8.46 -3.24
C MET A 25 -1.12 7.17 -3.78
N MET A 26 -0.71 6.01 -3.26
CA MET A 26 -1.23 4.71 -3.72
C MET A 26 -2.65 4.43 -3.22
N VAL A 27 -3.03 4.93 -2.05
CA VAL A 27 -4.42 4.94 -1.59
C VAL A 27 -5.29 5.73 -2.58
N GLN A 28 -4.92 6.98 -2.86
CA GLN A 28 -5.66 7.84 -3.80
C GLN A 28 -5.76 7.19 -5.19
N LEU A 29 -4.63 6.69 -5.69
CA LEU A 29 -4.57 6.05 -7.00
C LEU A 29 -5.44 4.79 -7.05
N ALA A 30 -5.40 3.93 -6.03
CA ALA A 30 -6.24 2.73 -5.96
C ALA A 30 -7.73 3.10 -6.01
N LYS A 31 -8.16 4.10 -5.23
CA LYS A 31 -9.54 4.61 -5.27
C LYS A 31 -9.90 5.16 -6.66
N SER A 32 -9.02 5.95 -7.27
CA SER A 32 -9.27 6.54 -8.60
C SER A 32 -9.41 5.51 -9.73
N ILE A 33 -8.81 4.32 -9.58
CA ILE A 33 -8.89 3.22 -10.55
C ILE A 33 -10.14 2.35 -10.34
N GLY A 34 -10.86 2.55 -9.24
CA GLY A 34 -12.12 1.85 -8.94
C GLY A 34 -12.03 0.79 -7.86
N ALA A 35 -10.94 0.75 -7.07
CA ALA A 35 -10.87 -0.13 -5.91
C ALA A 35 -12.12 0.04 -5.03
N GLY A 36 -12.82 -1.06 -4.74
CA GLY A 36 -14.03 -1.04 -3.94
C GLY A 36 -13.72 -0.57 -2.53
N LYS A 37 -12.75 -1.23 -1.89
CA LYS A 37 -12.25 -0.90 -0.56
C LYS A 37 -10.73 -0.82 -0.55
N VAL A 38 -10.21 0.17 0.17
CA VAL A 38 -8.76 0.32 0.38
C VAL A 38 -8.47 0.33 1.87
N VAL A 39 -7.55 -0.52 2.31
CA VAL A 39 -7.01 -0.49 3.67
C VAL A 39 -5.58 0.02 3.65
N LEU A 40 -5.27 1.02 4.49
CA LEU A 40 -3.91 1.49 4.71
C LEU A 40 -3.36 0.93 6.02
N ILE A 41 -2.22 0.26 5.94
CA ILE A 41 -1.59 -0.46 7.04
C ILE A 41 -0.27 0.20 7.36
N GLY A 42 0.03 0.39 8.64
CA GLY A 42 1.20 1.15 9.04
C GLY A 42 1.52 1.09 10.52
N THR A 43 2.35 2.04 10.95
CA THR A 43 2.92 2.08 12.30
C THR A 43 2.82 3.45 12.98
N ARG A 44 2.30 4.46 12.27
CA ARG A 44 2.22 5.85 12.76
C ARG A 44 0.82 6.40 12.53
N ASP A 45 0.09 6.63 13.62
CA ASP A 45 -1.33 7.02 13.58
C ASP A 45 -1.60 8.30 12.81
N TYR A 46 -0.81 9.36 13.03
CA TYR A 46 -1.02 10.62 12.31
C TYR A 46 -0.92 10.47 10.78
N ARG A 47 -0.08 9.55 10.30
CA ARG A 47 0.00 9.25 8.86
C ARG A 47 -1.15 8.36 8.40
N LEU A 48 -1.59 7.42 9.24
CA LEU A 48 -2.75 6.59 8.95
C LEU A 48 -4.01 7.46 8.83
N GLU A 49 -4.20 8.42 9.73
CA GLU A 49 -5.31 9.37 9.69
C GLU A 49 -5.33 10.20 8.39
N MET A 50 -4.17 10.70 7.95
CA MET A 50 -4.04 11.33 6.63
C MET A 50 -4.43 10.37 5.49
N GLY A 51 -4.18 9.07 5.64
CA GLY A 51 -4.63 8.05 4.70
C GLY A 51 -6.13 7.96 4.57
N LYS A 52 -6.86 8.13 5.68
CA LYS A 52 -8.32 8.16 5.69
C LYS A 52 -8.84 9.39 4.95
N GLU A 53 -8.22 10.55 5.16
CA GLU A 53 -8.53 11.79 4.42
C GLU A 53 -8.25 11.63 2.91
N ASN A 54 -7.20 10.89 2.56
CA ASN A 54 -6.82 10.54 1.19
C ASN A 54 -7.65 9.40 0.56
N GLY A 55 -8.69 8.92 1.25
CA GLY A 55 -9.66 7.97 0.68
C GLY A 55 -9.50 6.51 1.11
N ALA A 56 -8.62 6.20 2.07
CA ALA A 56 -8.61 4.86 2.67
C ALA A 56 -9.93 4.61 3.41
N ASP A 57 -10.59 3.49 3.09
CA ASP A 57 -11.81 3.07 3.77
C ASP A 57 -11.51 2.57 5.20
N TYR A 58 -10.35 1.94 5.37
CA TYR A 58 -9.88 1.37 6.63
C TYR A 58 -8.42 1.73 6.89
N ILE A 59 -8.05 1.86 8.16
CA ILE A 59 -6.67 2.12 8.58
C ILE A 59 -6.30 1.23 9.76
N PHE A 60 -5.11 0.64 9.73
CA PHE A 60 -4.63 -0.26 10.78
C PHE A 60 -3.20 0.06 11.21
N ASN A 61 -2.98 0.08 12.52
CA ASN A 61 -1.66 0.13 13.13
C ASN A 61 -1.26 -1.28 13.58
N THR A 62 -0.14 -1.80 13.09
CA THR A 62 0.34 -3.16 13.42
C THR A 62 1.46 -3.18 14.44
N ARG A 63 1.86 -2.02 14.98
CA ARG A 63 3.04 -1.88 15.86
C ARG A 63 2.71 -1.32 17.23
N ASP A 64 1.94 -0.24 17.31
CA ASP A 64 1.68 0.45 18.58
C ASP A 64 0.42 -0.12 19.25
N LYS A 65 0.60 -0.87 20.33
CA LYS A 65 -0.49 -1.48 21.11
C LYS A 65 -1.42 -0.47 21.79
N ASN A 66 -0.97 0.77 21.94
CA ASN A 66 -1.77 1.84 22.53
C ASN A 66 -2.54 2.63 21.45
N SER A 67 -2.29 2.37 20.17
CA SER A 67 -3.03 2.98 19.08
C SER A 67 -4.50 2.57 19.11
N LYS A 68 -5.41 3.53 18.88
CA LYS A 68 -6.84 3.26 18.62
C LYS A 68 -7.08 2.44 17.35
N TYR A 69 -6.09 2.38 16.46
CA TYR A 69 -6.12 1.60 15.22
C TYR A 69 -5.35 0.30 15.34
N TYR A 70 -4.90 -0.06 16.55
CA TYR A 70 -4.10 -1.24 16.76
C TYR A 70 -4.84 -2.52 16.38
N VAL A 71 -4.18 -3.35 15.60
CA VAL A 71 -4.66 -4.69 15.24
C VAL A 71 -3.58 -5.71 15.56
N ALA A 72 -3.91 -6.65 16.44
CA ALA A 72 -3.02 -7.75 16.82
C ALA A 72 -2.93 -8.83 15.74
N ASP A 73 -4.03 -9.11 15.04
CA ASP A 73 -4.12 -10.10 13.97
C ASP A 73 -4.68 -9.43 12.71
N LEU A 74 -3.76 -9.00 11.85
CA LEU A 74 -4.09 -8.25 10.63
C LEU A 74 -4.86 -9.11 9.63
N LYS A 75 -4.52 -10.39 9.51
CA LYS A 75 -5.18 -11.32 8.59
C LYS A 75 -6.62 -11.53 8.99
N LYS A 76 -6.88 -11.75 10.28
CA LYS A 76 -8.24 -11.86 10.81
C LYS A 76 -9.03 -10.58 10.57
N ALA A 77 -8.45 -9.41 10.87
CA ALA A 77 -9.14 -8.13 10.65
C ALA A 77 -9.53 -7.93 9.16
N ILE A 78 -8.64 -8.26 8.23
CA ILE A 78 -8.96 -8.17 6.78
C ILE A 78 -9.98 -9.24 6.39
N SER A 79 -9.85 -10.46 6.92
CA SER A 79 -10.83 -11.55 6.72
C SER A 79 -12.24 -11.12 7.15
N ASP A 80 -12.38 -10.52 8.33
CA ASP A 80 -13.65 -10.05 8.86
C ASP A 80 -14.27 -8.93 7.99
N LEU A 81 -13.44 -8.09 7.36
CA LEU A 81 -13.89 -7.04 6.42
C LEU A 81 -14.25 -7.56 5.02
N THR A 82 -13.87 -8.81 4.69
CA THR A 82 -13.96 -9.36 3.33
C THR A 82 -14.72 -10.69 3.28
N ASP A 83 -15.45 -11.04 4.33
CA ASP A 83 -16.16 -12.31 4.48
C ASP A 83 -15.24 -13.53 4.21
N GLY A 84 -14.00 -13.46 4.70
CA GLY A 84 -13.00 -14.52 4.56
C GLY A 84 -12.18 -14.50 3.26
N LYS A 85 -12.46 -13.57 2.33
CA LYS A 85 -11.80 -13.55 1.01
C LYS A 85 -10.38 -12.99 1.02
N LEU A 86 -10.03 -12.20 2.04
CA LEU A 86 -8.77 -11.47 2.16
C LEU A 86 -8.61 -10.40 1.06
N ALA A 87 -7.44 -9.76 0.96
CA ALA A 87 -7.21 -8.71 -0.04
C ALA A 87 -6.92 -9.28 -1.45
N ASP A 88 -7.54 -8.70 -2.48
CA ASP A 88 -7.31 -9.06 -3.88
C ASP A 88 -5.97 -8.53 -4.41
N ARG A 89 -5.52 -7.39 -3.86
CA ARG A 89 -4.31 -6.69 -4.28
C ARG A 89 -3.56 -6.19 -3.07
N ALA A 90 -2.23 -6.23 -3.12
CA ALA A 90 -1.40 -5.56 -2.13
C ALA A 90 -0.29 -4.75 -2.78
N ILE A 91 -0.05 -3.56 -2.23
CA ILE A 91 1.08 -2.73 -2.63
C ILE A 91 1.90 -2.39 -1.41
N VAL A 92 3.20 -2.61 -1.51
CA VAL A 92 4.14 -2.43 -0.41
C VAL A 92 5.24 -1.45 -0.85
N PRO A 93 4.98 -0.14 -0.72
CA PRO A 93 5.95 0.92 -0.99
C PRO A 93 6.97 1.16 0.14
N THR A 94 6.98 0.33 1.18
CA THR A 94 7.97 0.36 2.26
C THR A 94 9.05 -0.71 2.03
N SER A 95 10.26 -0.51 2.52
CA SER A 95 11.37 -1.48 2.45
C SER A 95 11.34 -2.52 3.59
N SER A 96 10.22 -2.71 4.26
CA SER A 96 10.13 -3.58 5.45
C SER A 96 9.77 -5.00 5.02
N ASN A 97 10.69 -5.96 5.24
CA ASN A 97 10.43 -7.39 4.97
C ASN A 97 9.19 -7.88 5.73
N ASP A 98 9.04 -7.51 7.00
CA ASP A 98 7.83 -7.83 7.78
C ASP A 98 6.55 -7.36 7.08
N ALA A 99 6.55 -6.15 6.49
CA ALA A 99 5.40 -5.64 5.76
C ALA A 99 5.16 -6.42 4.45
N PHE A 100 6.22 -6.89 3.78
CA PHE A 100 6.10 -7.77 2.60
C PHE A 100 5.47 -9.11 2.95
N GLU A 101 5.99 -9.75 3.99
CA GLU A 101 5.53 -11.06 4.42
C GLU A 101 4.11 -10.99 4.97
N GLN A 102 3.77 -9.93 5.72
CA GLN A 102 2.39 -9.64 6.10
C GLN A 102 1.50 -9.43 4.87
N ALA A 103 1.95 -8.72 3.83
CA ALA A 103 1.17 -8.56 2.61
C ALA A 103 0.85 -9.91 1.95
N ILE A 104 1.81 -10.84 1.92
CA ILE A 104 1.60 -12.21 1.41
C ILE A 104 0.55 -12.95 2.24
N ASP A 105 0.58 -12.81 3.56
CA ASP A 105 -0.34 -13.52 4.46
C ASP A 105 -1.79 -12.99 4.40
N VAL A 106 -1.97 -11.68 4.20
CA VAL A 106 -3.30 -11.03 4.20
C VAL A 106 -3.96 -10.93 2.83
N THR A 107 -3.35 -11.50 1.80
CA THR A 107 -3.90 -11.54 0.44
C THR A 107 -4.59 -12.87 0.16
N GLY A 108 -5.62 -12.83 -0.68
CA GLY A 108 -6.46 -13.98 -1.02
C GLY A 108 -5.99 -14.76 -2.25
N ASN A 109 -6.90 -15.55 -2.81
CA ASN A 109 -6.67 -16.30 -4.05
C ASN A 109 -6.45 -15.36 -5.23
N CYS A 110 -5.58 -15.77 -6.16
CA CYS A 110 -5.25 -15.05 -7.39
C CYS A 110 -4.74 -13.61 -7.14
N ALA A 111 -4.27 -13.32 -5.93
CA ALA A 111 -3.88 -11.97 -5.57
C ALA A 111 -2.56 -11.55 -6.23
N ILE A 112 -2.49 -10.27 -6.60
CA ILE A 112 -1.28 -9.65 -7.14
C ILE A 112 -0.70 -8.70 -6.08
N LEU A 113 0.55 -8.97 -5.71
CA LEU A 113 1.32 -8.16 -4.79
C LEU A 113 2.41 -7.41 -5.56
N VAL A 114 2.53 -6.10 -5.33
CA VAL A 114 3.62 -5.30 -5.91
C VAL A 114 4.60 -4.83 -4.84
N HIS A 115 5.85 -5.25 -5.02
CA HIS A 115 7.00 -4.79 -4.25
C HIS A 115 7.60 -3.56 -4.90
N PHE A 116 7.54 -2.43 -4.18
CA PHE A 116 8.05 -1.14 -4.63
C PHE A 116 9.04 -0.48 -3.66
N GLY A 117 9.04 -0.84 -2.37
CA GLY A 117 10.09 -0.43 -1.44
C GLY A 117 11.48 -0.87 -1.91
N LEU A 118 12.52 -0.11 -1.54
CA LEU A 118 13.90 -0.45 -1.87
C LEU A 118 14.49 -1.34 -0.77
N PRO A 119 14.69 -2.65 -1.00
CA PRO A 119 15.36 -3.52 -0.02
C PRO A 119 16.86 -3.19 0.07
N SER A 120 17.47 -3.62 1.18
CA SER A 120 18.91 -3.65 1.43
C SER A 120 19.54 -4.88 0.77
N GLU A 121 20.87 -4.92 0.69
CA GLU A 121 21.60 -6.02 0.03
C GLU A 121 21.34 -7.39 0.69
N ASP A 122 21.21 -7.40 2.01
CA ASP A 122 20.99 -8.62 2.80
C ASP A 122 19.50 -8.96 3.04
N ASP A 123 18.57 -8.18 2.49
CA ASP A 123 17.14 -8.39 2.72
C ASP A 123 16.61 -9.62 1.96
N ILE A 124 15.96 -10.52 2.70
CA ILE A 124 15.34 -11.75 2.18
C ILE A 124 13.86 -11.74 2.50
N ILE A 125 13.03 -12.00 1.49
CA ILE A 125 11.58 -12.13 1.62
C ILE A 125 11.22 -13.62 1.65
N HIS A 126 10.57 -14.06 2.73
CA HIS A 126 10.11 -15.44 2.86
C HIS A 126 8.70 -15.60 2.30
N VAL A 127 8.54 -16.57 1.40
CA VAL A 127 7.25 -16.88 0.78
C VAL A 127 6.81 -18.30 1.17
N PRO A 128 5.65 -18.47 1.84
CA PRO A 128 5.15 -19.79 2.22
C PRO A 128 4.70 -20.58 0.99
N ALA A 129 5.60 -21.42 0.46
CA ALA A 129 5.49 -22.05 -0.85
C ALA A 129 4.15 -22.75 -1.13
N LEU A 130 3.67 -23.60 -0.22
CA LEU A 130 2.44 -24.35 -0.44
C LEU A 130 1.22 -23.42 -0.55
N SER A 131 1.05 -22.51 0.42
CA SER A 131 -0.08 -21.57 0.42
C SER A 131 -0.01 -20.58 -0.75
N PHE A 132 1.20 -20.12 -1.09
CA PHE A 132 1.40 -19.22 -2.22
C PHE A 132 1.02 -19.89 -3.55
N HIS A 133 1.43 -21.15 -3.74
CA HIS A 133 1.14 -21.93 -4.93
C HIS A 133 -0.34 -22.32 -5.04
N THR A 134 -0.92 -22.84 -3.96
CA THR A 134 -2.32 -23.30 -3.95
C THR A 134 -3.34 -22.17 -4.02
N MET A 135 -2.97 -20.95 -3.63
CA MET A 135 -3.78 -19.75 -3.78
C MET A 135 -3.50 -19.00 -5.09
N ASP A 136 -2.62 -19.51 -5.96
CA ASP A 136 -2.28 -18.91 -7.26
C ASP A 136 -1.86 -17.43 -7.18
N LYS A 137 -1.04 -17.09 -6.18
CA LYS A 137 -0.61 -15.71 -5.93
C LYS A 137 0.54 -15.28 -6.85
N GLN A 138 0.64 -13.97 -7.08
CA GLN A 138 1.74 -13.37 -7.85
C GLN A 138 2.46 -12.28 -7.04
N VAL A 139 3.80 -12.31 -7.05
CA VAL A 139 4.64 -11.20 -6.57
C VAL A 139 5.31 -10.55 -7.76
N ARG A 140 5.17 -9.23 -7.87
CA ARG A 140 5.75 -8.43 -8.96
C ARG A 140 6.64 -7.34 -8.37
N ALA A 141 7.88 -7.29 -8.81
CA ALA A 141 8.77 -6.17 -8.47
C ALA A 141 8.45 -4.94 -9.34
N ALA A 142 8.63 -3.77 -8.76
CA ALA A 142 8.52 -2.48 -9.43
C ALA A 142 9.74 -1.62 -9.10
N TRP A 143 10.69 -1.57 -10.05
CA TRP A 143 11.81 -0.65 -9.99
C TRP A 143 11.44 0.68 -10.63
N LEU A 144 11.44 1.75 -9.84
CA LEU A 144 11.07 3.09 -10.28
C LEU A 144 9.72 3.09 -11.03
N ALA A 145 9.61 3.93 -12.05
CA ALA A 145 8.41 4.00 -12.87
C ALA A 145 8.75 4.39 -14.32
N PRO A 146 9.47 3.53 -15.07
CA PRO A 146 9.82 3.82 -16.46
C PRO A 146 8.56 4.10 -17.28
N LEU A 147 8.65 5.10 -18.17
CA LEU A 147 7.59 5.51 -19.10
C LEU A 147 6.26 5.87 -18.43
N SER A 148 6.28 6.28 -17.16
CA SER A 148 5.06 6.59 -16.40
C SER A 148 4.79 8.08 -16.20
N TRP A 149 5.79 8.94 -16.38
CA TRP A 149 5.72 10.38 -16.10
C TRP A 149 4.55 11.09 -16.81
N PRO A 150 4.29 10.88 -18.12
CA PRO A 150 3.14 11.54 -18.76
C PRO A 150 1.81 11.15 -18.13
N THR A 151 1.66 9.90 -17.70
CA THR A 151 0.44 9.45 -17.01
C THR A 151 0.37 10.01 -15.60
N ALA A 152 1.48 10.04 -14.86
CA ALA A 152 1.51 10.60 -13.50
C ALA A 152 1.13 12.10 -13.50
N ILE A 153 1.67 12.87 -14.44
CA ILE A 153 1.33 14.29 -14.63
C ILE A 153 -0.17 14.46 -14.93
N ARG A 154 -0.73 13.64 -15.83
CA ARG A 154 -2.18 13.66 -16.11
C ARG A 154 -3.00 13.30 -14.88
N CYS A 155 -2.62 12.28 -14.11
CA CYS A 155 -3.33 11.92 -12.89
C CYS A 155 -3.37 13.07 -11.88
N MET A 156 -2.28 13.83 -11.74
CA MET A 156 -2.26 15.03 -10.89
C MET A 156 -3.10 16.16 -11.47
N ALA A 157 -3.00 16.42 -12.78
CA ALA A 157 -3.76 17.49 -13.45
C ALA A 157 -5.28 17.26 -13.40
N GLU A 158 -5.71 16.00 -13.50
CA GLU A 158 -7.13 15.60 -13.40
C GLU A 158 -7.59 15.43 -11.93
N GLY A 159 -6.74 15.74 -10.94
CA GLY A 159 -7.08 15.65 -9.52
C GLY A 159 -7.24 14.23 -8.97
N LEU A 160 -6.80 13.19 -9.70
CA LEU A 160 -6.85 11.79 -9.24
C LEU A 160 -5.87 11.53 -8.08
N VAL A 161 -4.82 12.34 -7.97
CA VAL A 161 -3.87 12.33 -6.86
C VAL A 161 -3.58 13.76 -6.44
N ASN A 162 -4.04 14.13 -5.24
CA ASN A 162 -3.70 15.36 -4.55
C ASN A 162 -2.36 15.20 -3.83
N VAL A 163 -1.30 15.75 -4.43
CA VAL A 163 0.04 15.75 -3.85
C VAL A 163 0.26 16.88 -2.84
N GLU A 164 -0.56 17.94 -2.88
CA GLU A 164 -0.44 19.06 -1.93
C GLU A 164 -0.75 18.62 -0.50
N ALA A 165 -1.71 17.70 -0.34
CA ALA A 165 -2.03 17.07 0.94
C ALA A 165 -0.85 16.31 1.58
N LEU A 166 0.20 16.01 0.82
CA LEU A 166 1.40 15.32 1.29
C LEU A 166 2.51 16.27 1.75
N LEU A 167 2.39 17.56 1.42
CA LEU A 167 3.37 18.59 1.77
C LEU A 167 3.20 18.99 3.23
N THR A 168 4.12 18.55 4.09
CA THR A 168 4.08 18.90 5.52
C THR A 168 4.90 20.14 5.85
N HIS A 169 5.98 20.39 5.13
CA HIS A 169 6.90 21.51 5.38
C HIS A 169 7.41 22.07 4.05
N LYS A 170 7.76 23.35 4.06
CA LYS A 170 8.42 24.06 2.94
C LYS A 170 9.62 24.80 3.51
N TYR A 171 10.78 24.59 2.89
CA TYR A 171 12.04 25.22 3.30
C TYR A 171 12.67 25.91 2.09
N PRO A 172 13.42 27.01 2.30
CA PRO A 172 14.21 27.60 1.24
C PRO A 172 15.41 26.69 0.91
N LEU A 173 16.02 26.90 -0.27
CA LEU A 173 17.10 26.05 -0.76
C LEU A 173 18.32 26.06 0.17
N GLU A 174 18.58 27.16 0.88
CA GLU A 174 19.73 27.26 1.78
C GLU A 174 19.60 26.38 3.05
N ASP A 175 18.41 25.85 3.32
CA ASP A 175 18.12 25.05 4.53
C ASP A 175 18.08 23.53 4.26
N THR A 176 18.49 23.04 3.08
CA THR A 176 18.37 21.61 2.73
C THR A 176 19.21 20.65 3.58
N GLU A 177 20.22 21.14 4.29
CA GLU A 177 21.08 20.34 5.17
C GLU A 177 20.59 20.25 6.62
N LYS A 178 19.52 20.99 6.96
CA LYS A 178 18.91 20.98 8.30
C LYS A 178 17.81 19.92 8.41
#